data_AF-A0A2G5CSR9-F1
#
_entry.id   AF-A0A2G5CSR9-F1
#
_cell.length_a   1.000
_cell.length_b   1.000
_cell.length_c   1.000
_cell.angle_alpha   90.00
_cell.angle_beta   90.00
_cell.angle_gamma   90.00
#
_symmetry.space_group_name_H-M   'P 1'
#
loop_
_entity.id
_entity.type
_entity.pdbx_description
1 polymer ?
#
loop_
_entity_poly.entity_id
_entity_poly.type
_entity_poly.pdbx_seq_one_letter_code
_entity_poly.pdbx_strand_id
1 'polypeptide(L)'
;MATLRADEISNIIRERIEQYNREVKIVNTGTVLQVGDGIARIHGLDEVMAEGSSVKATGRIAQIPVSEAYLGRVINALAKPIDGRGIISRRSVYEPMQTGLIAIDSMIPIGRGQRELIIGDRQTGTSYRQMSLLLRRPPGREAYPGDVFYLHSRLLERAAKSSSHLGEGSMTALPIVETQSGDVSAYIPTNVISITDGQIFLSADLFNSGIQPAINVGIFVSRVGSTAQIKAMKQVAGKLKLELAQFTELEAFAQFASDLDKATQNQLARGQRLHPLTVEEQVVTIYTGTNGYLDSLEIGQVKKFLAQLRSYLKSNKPQFQEIISSTKTFTEEAEVLLKEAIQEQTERFILQEQT
;
A
#
# COMPACT_ATOMS: atom_id res chain seq x y z
N MET A 1 -23.20 -18.25 25.60
CA MET A 1 -24.33 -17.46 25.06
C MET A 1 -24.63 -16.37 26.06
N ALA A 2 -24.41 -15.10 25.71
CA ALA A 2 -24.72 -13.99 26.61
C ALA A 2 -26.25 -13.92 26.79
N THR A 3 -26.71 -14.05 28.03
CA THR A 3 -28.12 -14.00 28.42
C THR A 3 -28.62 -12.57 28.24
N LEU A 4 -29.20 -12.27 27.08
CA LEU A 4 -29.96 -11.05 26.83
C LEU A 4 -31.16 -11.04 27.79
N ARG A 5 -31.23 -10.04 28.67
CA ARG A 5 -32.33 -9.90 29.64
C ARG A 5 -33.54 -9.29 28.92
N ALA A 6 -34.72 -9.87 29.14
CA ALA A 6 -35.97 -9.42 28.49
C ALA A 6 -36.30 -7.93 28.75
N ASP A 7 -35.82 -7.41 29.87
CA ASP A 7 -36.02 -6.01 30.27
C ASP A 7 -35.23 -5.02 29.38
N GLU A 8 -34.02 -5.39 28.96
CA GLU A 8 -33.21 -4.55 28.05
C GLU A 8 -33.86 -4.45 26.67
N ILE A 9 -34.40 -5.56 26.17
CA ILE A 9 -35.14 -5.60 24.89
C ILE A 9 -36.40 -4.72 24.97
N SER A 10 -37.13 -4.81 26.08
CA SER A 10 -38.35 -4.03 26.29
C SER A 10 -38.08 -2.53 26.34
N ASN A 11 -36.99 -2.11 26.98
CA ASN A 11 -36.59 -0.69 27.05
C ASN A 11 -36.15 -0.15 25.68
N ILE A 12 -35.37 -0.93 24.92
CA ILE A 12 -34.95 -0.55 23.56
C ILE A 12 -36.16 -0.41 22.62
N ILE A 13 -37.16 -1.29 22.76
CA ILE A 13 -38.40 -1.22 21.97
C ILE A 13 -39.22 0.01 22.36
N ARG A 14 -39.34 0.30 23.66
CA ARG A 14 -40.12 1.45 24.17
C ARG A 14 -39.50 2.78 23.74
N GLU A 15 -38.18 2.95 23.84
CA GLU A 15 -37.47 4.13 23.32
C GLU A 15 -37.67 4.30 21.80
N ARG A 16 -37.69 3.22 21.03
CA ARG A 16 -37.94 3.27 19.57
C ARG A 16 -39.37 3.66 19.21
N ILE A 17 -40.34 3.26 20.03
CA ILE A 17 -41.76 3.62 19.84
C ILE A 17 -41.98 5.09 20.19
N GLU A 18 -41.35 5.60 21.26
CA GLU A 18 -41.43 7.01 21.64
C GLU A 18 -40.80 7.95 20.60
N GLN A 19 -39.78 7.49 19.87
CA GLN A 19 -39.20 8.22 18.72
C GLN A 19 -40.09 8.20 17.46
N TYR A 20 -41.20 7.45 17.45
CA TYR A 20 -42.03 7.27 16.26
C TYR A 20 -43.06 8.42 16.11
N ASN A 21 -42.58 9.65 15.96
CA ASN A 21 -43.41 10.79 15.62
C ASN A 21 -43.76 10.72 14.12
N ARG A 22 -45.04 10.54 13.77
CA ARG A 22 -45.51 10.60 12.37
C ARG A 22 -45.66 12.05 11.94
N GLU A 23 -44.55 12.67 11.54
CA GLU A 23 -44.60 13.91 10.77
C GLU A 23 -45.10 13.61 9.34
N VAL A 24 -46.18 14.28 8.92
CA VAL A 24 -46.64 14.23 7.53
C VAL A 24 -45.65 15.04 6.68
N LYS A 25 -44.66 14.36 6.13
CA LYS A 25 -43.62 14.95 5.28
C LYS A 25 -44.09 14.90 3.82
N ILE A 26 -44.14 16.04 3.15
CA ILE A 26 -44.33 16.09 1.69
C ILE A 26 -43.08 15.46 1.07
N VAL A 27 -43.22 14.35 0.35
CA VAL A 27 -42.09 13.61 -0.23
C VAL A 27 -42.18 13.60 -1.74
N ASN A 28 -41.11 14.08 -2.38
CA ASN A 28 -40.96 14.00 -3.82
C ASN A 28 -40.86 12.52 -4.24
N THR A 29 -41.87 12.05 -4.99
CA THR A 29 -42.08 10.64 -5.34
C THR A 29 -42.10 10.49 -6.85
N GLY A 30 -41.48 9.42 -7.38
CA GLY A 30 -41.49 9.06 -8.79
C GLY A 30 -41.95 7.62 -9.03
N THR A 31 -42.16 7.27 -10.28
CA THR A 31 -42.64 5.95 -10.73
C THR A 31 -41.55 5.20 -11.49
N VAL A 32 -41.32 3.94 -11.15
CA VAL A 32 -40.38 3.08 -11.86
C VAL A 32 -40.97 2.63 -13.20
N LEU A 33 -40.34 3.02 -14.31
CA LEU A 33 -40.74 2.63 -15.67
C LEU A 33 -40.15 1.30 -16.09
N GLN A 34 -38.90 1.05 -15.72
CA GLN A 34 -38.15 -0.13 -16.13
C GLN A 34 -37.16 -0.51 -15.03
N VAL A 35 -37.00 -1.81 -14.80
CA VAL A 35 -35.93 -2.38 -13.96
C VAL A 35 -35.23 -3.46 -14.77
N GLY A 36 -33.91 -3.43 -14.79
CA GLY A 36 -33.09 -4.47 -15.40
C GLY A 36 -31.64 -4.35 -14.94
N ASP A 37 -31.01 -5.48 -14.64
CA ASP A 37 -29.58 -5.59 -14.33
C ASP A 37 -29.07 -4.60 -13.26
N GLY A 38 -29.90 -4.32 -12.25
CA GLY A 38 -29.57 -3.39 -11.17
C GLY A 38 -29.73 -1.90 -11.51
N ILE A 39 -30.26 -1.57 -12.68
CA ILE A 39 -30.62 -0.20 -13.08
C ILE A 39 -32.15 -0.05 -13.15
N ALA A 40 -32.65 1.04 -12.60
CA ALA A 40 -34.03 1.44 -12.74
C ALA A 40 -34.15 2.76 -13.51
N ARG A 41 -35.04 2.83 -14.49
CA ARG A 41 -35.45 4.08 -15.12
C ARG A 41 -36.68 4.60 -14.39
N ILE A 42 -36.61 5.81 -13.88
CA ILE A 42 -37.65 6.44 -13.06
C ILE A 42 -38.21 7.64 -13.82
N HIS A 43 -39.53 7.78 -13.84
CA HIS A 43 -40.25 8.95 -14.33
C HIS A 43 -40.80 9.76 -13.15
N GLY A 44 -40.82 11.08 -13.27
CA GLY A 44 -41.09 11.99 -12.15
C GLY A 44 -39.82 12.31 -11.35
N LEU A 45 -39.96 12.55 -10.04
CA LEU A 45 -38.95 13.15 -9.15
C LEU A 45 -38.64 14.64 -9.40
N ASP A 46 -39.39 15.32 -10.26
CA ASP A 46 -39.34 16.78 -10.43
C ASP A 46 -40.43 17.52 -9.61
N GLU A 47 -41.16 16.81 -8.72
CA GLU A 47 -42.35 17.20 -7.91
C GLU A 47 -43.74 16.58 -8.31
N VAL A 48 -43.82 15.23 -8.39
CA VAL A 48 -45.01 14.31 -8.18
C VAL A 48 -46.13 14.32 -9.29
N MET A 49 -46.80 13.24 -9.78
CA MET A 49 -47.64 12.16 -9.18
C MET A 49 -47.80 10.87 -10.08
N ALA A 50 -48.27 9.80 -9.40
CA ALA A 50 -48.48 8.34 -9.66
C ALA A 50 -48.90 7.81 -11.06
N GLU A 51 -48.66 6.54 -11.49
CA GLU A 51 -48.94 5.22 -10.85
C GLU A 51 -47.95 4.08 -11.27
N GLY A 52 -47.59 3.20 -10.32
CA GLY A 52 -46.62 2.09 -10.45
C GLY A 52 -45.77 1.92 -9.16
N SER A 53 -44.75 1.05 -9.15
CA SER A 53 -43.81 0.96 -8.02
C SER A 53 -43.17 2.33 -7.73
N SER A 54 -43.42 2.88 -6.55
CA SER A 54 -43.02 4.24 -6.19
C SER A 54 -41.64 4.30 -5.55
N VAL A 55 -40.82 5.29 -5.95
CA VAL A 55 -39.52 5.61 -5.33
C VAL A 55 -39.54 7.02 -4.74
N LYS A 56 -38.87 7.21 -3.61
CA LYS A 56 -38.83 8.50 -2.89
C LYS A 56 -37.42 9.07 -2.89
N ALA A 57 -37.29 10.35 -3.24
CA ALA A 57 -36.02 11.06 -3.05
C ALA A 57 -35.71 11.19 -1.55
N THR A 58 -34.51 10.82 -1.13
CA THR A 58 -34.09 10.87 0.28
C THR A 58 -33.80 12.28 0.78
N GLY A 59 -33.68 13.26 -0.13
CA GLY A 59 -33.29 14.65 0.16
C GLY A 59 -31.83 14.80 0.61
N ARG A 60 -31.04 13.73 0.57
CA ARG A 60 -29.63 13.71 1.00
C ARG A 60 -28.75 13.26 -0.15
N ILE A 61 -27.72 14.05 -0.44
CA ILE A 61 -26.60 13.62 -1.29
C ILE A 61 -25.83 12.52 -0.54
N ALA A 62 -25.10 11.66 -1.26
CA ALA A 62 -24.38 10.52 -0.70
C ALA A 62 -23.64 10.87 0.61
N GLN A 63 -24.06 10.23 1.71
CA GLN A 63 -23.49 10.39 3.05
C GLN A 63 -23.05 9.02 3.56
N ILE A 64 -21.91 9.01 4.25
CA ILE A 64 -21.40 7.81 4.93
C ILE A 64 -21.11 8.16 6.39
N PRO A 65 -21.61 7.38 7.37
CA PRO A 65 -21.28 7.61 8.77
C PRO A 65 -19.79 7.30 9.02
N VAL A 66 -19.09 8.19 9.72
CA VAL A 66 -17.66 8.07 10.02
C VAL A 66 -17.43 8.11 11.54
N SER A 67 -16.52 7.27 12.05
CA SER A 67 -16.10 7.26 13.46
C SER A 67 -14.90 6.33 13.67
N GLU A 68 -14.15 6.51 14.77
CA GLU A 68 -13.11 5.57 15.22
C GLU A 68 -13.65 4.16 15.50
N ALA A 69 -14.96 4.00 15.67
CA ALA A 69 -15.58 2.72 15.97
C ALA A 69 -15.38 1.70 14.82
N TYR A 70 -15.12 2.16 13.59
CA TYR A 70 -14.88 1.28 12.44
C TYR A 70 -13.54 0.53 12.50
N LEU A 71 -12.59 0.96 13.34
CA LEU A 71 -11.29 0.30 13.44
C LEU A 71 -11.45 -1.17 13.86
N GLY A 72 -10.86 -2.07 13.09
CA GLY A 72 -10.93 -3.52 13.32
C GLY A 72 -12.25 -4.19 12.91
N ARG A 73 -13.11 -3.50 12.14
CA ARG A 73 -14.38 -4.02 11.62
C ARG A 73 -14.29 -4.32 10.12
N VAL A 74 -15.15 -5.24 9.64
CA VAL A 74 -15.40 -5.41 8.21
C VAL A 74 -16.75 -4.77 7.89
N ILE A 75 -16.73 -3.74 7.04
CA ILE A 75 -17.91 -2.97 6.63
C ILE A 75 -18.15 -3.06 5.12
N ASN A 76 -19.41 -2.90 4.72
CA ASN A 76 -19.76 -2.71 3.31
C ASN A 76 -19.65 -1.23 2.88
N ALA A 77 -19.92 -0.94 1.60
CA ALA A 77 -19.87 0.41 1.03
C ALA A 77 -20.87 1.42 1.64
N LEU A 78 -21.86 0.94 2.41
CA LEU A 78 -22.82 1.77 3.16
C LEU A 78 -22.42 1.93 4.64
N ALA A 79 -21.18 1.55 4.99
CA ALA A 79 -20.64 1.51 6.34
C ALA A 79 -21.43 0.64 7.33
N LYS A 80 -22.14 -0.39 6.83
CA LYS A 80 -22.79 -1.38 7.69
C LYS A 80 -21.82 -2.53 7.96
N PRO A 81 -21.67 -2.97 9.23
CA PRO A 81 -20.85 -4.13 9.54
C PRO A 81 -21.39 -5.41 8.91
N ILE A 82 -20.49 -6.20 8.32
CA ILE A 82 -20.77 -7.51 7.72
C ILE A 82 -19.97 -8.64 8.39
N ASP A 83 -19.23 -8.32 9.44
CA ASP A 83 -18.45 -9.25 10.26
C ASP A 83 -19.24 -9.99 11.35
N GLY A 84 -20.55 -9.75 11.44
CA GLY A 84 -21.43 -10.37 12.45
C GLY A 84 -21.20 -9.87 13.89
N ARG A 85 -20.35 -8.86 14.13
CA ARG A 85 -19.99 -8.38 15.48
C ARG A 85 -20.93 -7.30 16.05
N GLY A 86 -22.14 -7.15 15.50
CA GLY A 86 -23.15 -6.20 15.99
C GLY A 86 -22.77 -4.72 15.82
N ILE A 87 -23.50 -3.84 16.54
CA ILE A 87 -23.38 -2.38 16.46
C ILE A 87 -22.00 -1.92 16.96
N ILE A 88 -21.51 -0.84 16.36
CA ILE A 88 -20.12 -0.44 16.47
C ILE A 88 -19.85 0.34 17.77
N SER A 89 -19.06 -0.25 18.66
CA SER A 89 -18.56 0.35 19.91
C SER A 89 -17.10 0.79 19.78
N ARG A 90 -16.74 1.90 20.44
CA ARG A 90 -15.54 2.72 20.17
C ARG A 90 -14.30 2.26 20.94
N ARG A 91 -13.11 2.30 20.33
CA ARG A 91 -11.77 2.35 21.00
C ARG A 91 -10.78 3.11 20.10
N SER A 92 -9.73 3.70 20.69
CA SER A 92 -8.74 4.53 20.00
C SER A 92 -7.49 3.76 19.55
N VAL A 93 -6.86 4.19 18.46
CA VAL A 93 -5.54 3.72 17.97
C VAL A 93 -4.67 4.92 17.59
N TYR A 94 -3.35 4.84 17.84
CA TYR A 94 -2.40 5.95 17.67
C TYR A 94 -1.00 5.42 17.29
N GLU A 95 -0.67 5.08 16.03
CA GLU A 95 0.75 4.81 15.67
C GLU A 95 1.05 4.80 14.14
N PRO A 96 2.34 4.89 13.72
CA PRO A 96 2.81 5.20 12.36
C PRO A 96 2.67 4.11 11.28
N MET A 97 2.72 4.56 10.02
CA MET A 97 2.81 3.70 8.82
C MET A 97 4.27 3.55 8.38
N GLN A 98 4.84 2.36 8.59
CA GLN A 98 6.00 1.81 7.88
C GLN A 98 5.55 0.57 7.13
N THR A 99 6.17 0.26 5.99
CA THR A 99 5.80 -0.95 5.24
C THR A 99 6.52 -2.19 5.75
N GLY A 100 7.72 -2.04 6.33
CA GLY A 100 8.56 -3.15 6.81
C GLY A 100 9.20 -3.94 5.67
N LEU A 101 8.94 -3.56 4.43
CA LEU A 101 9.51 -4.18 3.24
C LEU A 101 10.75 -3.38 2.86
N ILE A 102 11.94 -3.95 3.05
CA ILE A 102 13.21 -3.28 2.74
C ILE A 102 13.23 -2.75 1.30
N ALA A 103 12.67 -3.52 0.36
CA ALA A 103 12.63 -3.13 -1.03
C ALA A 103 11.73 -1.90 -1.27
N ILE A 104 10.70 -1.71 -0.44
CA ILE A 104 9.86 -0.51 -0.47
C ILE A 104 10.55 0.59 0.34
N ASP A 105 10.78 0.42 1.64
CA ASP A 105 11.27 1.51 2.50
C ASP A 105 12.66 2.08 2.09
N SER A 106 13.53 1.28 1.45
CA SER A 106 14.86 1.70 1.00
C SER A 106 14.91 2.28 -0.42
N MET A 107 14.11 1.77 -1.35
CA MET A 107 14.11 2.23 -2.75
C MET A 107 12.93 3.18 -3.06
N ILE A 108 11.89 3.14 -2.22
CA ILE A 108 10.51 3.60 -2.46
C ILE A 108 9.83 4.00 -1.13
N PRO A 109 10.33 5.02 -0.46
CA PRO A 109 9.69 5.44 0.79
C PRO A 109 8.24 5.86 0.53
N ILE A 110 7.31 5.29 1.30
CA ILE A 110 5.91 5.72 1.31
C ILE A 110 5.73 6.71 2.46
N GLY A 111 5.57 7.99 2.11
CA GLY A 111 5.33 9.05 3.06
C GLY A 111 3.89 9.08 3.59
N ARG A 112 3.72 9.63 4.79
CA ARG A 112 2.39 9.99 5.32
C ARG A 112 1.75 11.08 4.44
N GLY A 113 0.65 10.76 3.78
CA GLY A 113 -0.04 11.63 2.83
C GLY A 113 0.28 11.36 1.35
N GLN A 114 1.17 10.41 1.04
CA GLN A 114 1.56 10.05 -0.34
C GLN A 114 0.54 9.10 -0.99
N ARG A 115 0.46 9.11 -2.32
CA ARG A 115 -0.33 8.15 -3.09
C ARG A 115 0.59 7.24 -3.87
N GLU A 116 0.79 6.01 -3.41
CA GLU A 116 1.71 5.06 -4.02
C GLU A 116 0.94 3.91 -4.67
N LEU A 117 0.94 3.84 -6.00
CA LEU A 117 0.29 2.76 -6.73
C LEU A 117 1.03 1.44 -6.54
N ILE A 118 0.32 0.37 -6.20
CA ILE A 118 0.80 -1.00 -6.33
C ILE A 118 0.14 -1.59 -7.57
N ILE A 119 0.92 -2.08 -8.53
CA ILE A 119 0.39 -2.65 -9.76
C ILE A 119 0.93 -4.06 -9.96
N GLY A 120 0.04 -5.01 -10.28
CA GLY A 120 0.36 -6.43 -10.45
C GLY A 120 -0.76 -7.17 -11.17
N ASP A 121 -0.74 -8.50 -11.26
CA ASP A 121 -1.76 -9.24 -12.03
C ASP A 121 -2.95 -9.77 -11.17
N ARG A 122 -4.11 -9.94 -11.86
CA ARG A 122 -5.43 -10.54 -11.53
C ARG A 122 -6.65 -9.68 -11.10
N GLN A 123 -7.80 -10.18 -11.63
CA GLN A 123 -9.05 -9.55 -12.12
C GLN A 123 -9.91 -8.70 -11.16
N THR A 124 -9.66 -7.39 -11.07
CA THR A 124 -10.60 -6.44 -10.41
C THR A 124 -10.63 -5.04 -11.06
N GLY A 125 -11.79 -4.36 -11.01
CA GLY A 125 -11.90 -2.94 -11.39
C GLY A 125 -12.95 -2.57 -12.46
N THR A 126 -13.80 -3.50 -12.88
CA THR A 126 -14.71 -3.32 -14.03
C THR A 126 -16.09 -2.74 -13.70
N SER A 127 -16.40 -2.49 -12.42
CA SER A 127 -17.76 -2.15 -11.97
C SER A 127 -18.28 -0.84 -12.58
N TYR A 128 -17.45 0.21 -12.65
CA TYR A 128 -17.90 1.49 -13.22
C TYR A 128 -18.13 1.40 -14.74
N ARG A 129 -17.30 0.60 -15.43
CA ARG A 129 -17.51 0.29 -16.85
C ARG A 129 -18.85 -0.39 -17.07
N GLN A 130 -19.17 -1.41 -16.27
CA GLN A 130 -20.44 -2.12 -16.34
C GLN A 130 -21.62 -1.18 -16.06
N MET A 131 -21.55 -0.36 -15.01
CA MET A 131 -22.58 0.64 -14.71
C MET A 131 -22.81 1.59 -15.89
N SER A 132 -21.73 2.10 -16.50
CA SER A 132 -21.82 3.02 -17.64
C SER A 132 -22.48 2.38 -18.86
N LEU A 133 -22.13 1.13 -19.17
CA LEU A 133 -22.72 0.38 -20.29
C LEU A 133 -24.20 0.06 -20.05
N LEU A 134 -24.56 -0.33 -18.83
CA LEU A 134 -25.96 -0.56 -18.44
C LEU A 134 -26.79 0.73 -18.51
N LEU A 135 -26.18 1.88 -18.18
CA LEU A 135 -26.77 3.21 -18.39
C LEU A 135 -26.83 3.62 -19.87
N ARG A 136 -26.31 2.80 -20.78
CA ARG A 136 -26.20 3.06 -22.22
C ARG A 136 -25.44 4.36 -22.54
N ARG A 137 -24.47 4.72 -21.70
CA ARG A 137 -23.57 5.84 -21.98
C ARG A 137 -22.59 5.44 -23.09
N PRO A 138 -22.23 6.36 -24.00
CA PRO A 138 -21.24 6.09 -25.03
C PRO A 138 -19.90 5.62 -24.43
N PRO A 139 -19.40 4.44 -24.81
CA PRO A 139 -18.09 3.96 -24.35
C PRO A 139 -16.94 4.59 -25.14
N GLY A 140 -15.76 4.61 -24.52
CA GLY A 140 -14.48 4.96 -25.14
C GLY A 140 -13.53 3.76 -25.21
N ARG A 141 -12.23 4.00 -24.99
CA ARG A 141 -11.18 2.97 -25.04
C ARG A 141 -11.47 1.84 -24.03
N GLU A 142 -11.31 0.58 -24.48
CA GLU A 142 -11.58 -0.63 -23.68
C GLU A 142 -12.99 -0.66 -23.05
N ALA A 143 -13.95 -0.01 -23.71
CA ALA A 143 -15.33 0.20 -23.31
C ALA A 143 -15.56 1.02 -22.01
N TYR A 144 -14.53 1.69 -21.49
CA TYR A 144 -14.68 2.59 -20.34
C TYR A 144 -15.35 3.92 -20.74
N PRO A 145 -16.13 4.55 -19.86
CA PRO A 145 -16.63 5.90 -20.10
C PRO A 145 -15.50 6.94 -20.10
N GLY A 146 -15.70 8.05 -20.81
CA GLY A 146 -14.71 9.14 -20.90
C GLY A 146 -14.39 9.82 -19.56
N ASP A 147 -15.27 9.70 -18.55
CA ASP A 147 -15.08 10.26 -17.21
C ASP A 147 -14.39 9.30 -16.23
N VAL A 148 -13.91 8.13 -16.68
CA VAL A 148 -13.21 7.16 -15.82
C VAL A 148 -11.92 7.75 -15.21
N PHE A 149 -11.22 8.60 -15.95
CA PHE A 149 -10.05 9.33 -15.42
C PHE A 149 -10.46 10.22 -14.24
N TYR A 150 -11.54 10.97 -14.39
CA TYR A 150 -12.06 11.86 -13.35
C TYR A 150 -12.52 11.08 -12.11
N LEU A 151 -13.06 9.86 -12.28
CA LEU A 151 -13.39 8.98 -11.17
C LEU A 151 -12.17 8.63 -10.32
N HIS A 152 -11.03 8.32 -10.95
CA HIS A 152 -9.79 8.00 -10.24
C HIS A 152 -9.15 9.23 -9.62
N SER A 153 -9.09 10.36 -10.35
CA SER A 153 -8.46 11.58 -9.85
C SER A 153 -9.21 12.14 -8.64
N ARG A 154 -10.54 12.26 -8.70
CA ARG A 154 -11.34 12.73 -7.55
C ARG A 154 -11.25 11.83 -6.32
N LEU A 155 -10.88 10.55 -6.51
CA LEU A 155 -10.69 9.60 -5.41
C LEU A 155 -9.29 9.77 -4.81
N LEU A 156 -8.26 9.69 -5.64
CA LEU A 156 -6.86 9.67 -5.20
C LEU A 156 -6.40 11.04 -4.71
N GLU A 157 -6.87 12.14 -5.31
CA GLU A 157 -6.52 13.51 -4.87
C GLU A 157 -7.05 13.88 -3.48
N ARG A 158 -7.91 13.04 -2.87
CA ARG A 158 -8.35 13.21 -1.48
C ARG A 158 -7.29 12.79 -0.46
N ALA A 159 -6.35 11.94 -0.88
CA ALA A 159 -5.22 11.53 -0.06
C ALA A 159 -4.10 12.57 -0.18
N ALA A 160 -3.79 13.23 0.92
CA ALA A 160 -2.79 14.29 1.00
C ALA A 160 -2.28 14.44 2.44
N LYS A 161 -1.19 15.22 2.59
CA LYS A 161 -0.77 15.78 3.88
C LYS A 161 -1.38 17.17 4.04
N SER A 162 -2.15 17.36 5.10
CA SER A 162 -2.75 18.65 5.44
C SER A 162 -1.71 19.65 5.94
N SER A 163 -2.00 20.94 5.78
CA SER A 163 -1.16 22.02 6.28
C SER A 163 -1.21 22.14 7.81
N SER A 164 -0.28 22.90 8.38
CA SER A 164 -0.22 23.16 9.83
C SER A 164 -1.48 23.83 10.39
N HIS A 165 -2.16 24.65 9.58
CA HIS A 165 -3.44 25.28 9.94
C HIS A 165 -4.59 24.27 10.07
N LEU A 166 -4.47 23.10 9.42
CA LEU A 166 -5.45 22.02 9.43
C LEU A 166 -5.04 20.84 10.34
N GLY A 167 -4.04 21.05 11.22
CA GLY A 167 -3.61 20.05 12.20
C GLY A 167 -2.65 18.99 11.66
N GLU A 168 -2.06 19.19 10.47
CA GLU A 168 -1.02 18.33 9.88
C GLU A 168 -1.39 16.85 9.68
N GLY A 169 -2.69 16.54 9.69
CA GLY A 169 -3.21 15.21 9.38
C GLY A 169 -2.73 14.70 8.02
N SER A 170 -2.76 13.38 7.84
CA SER A 170 -2.29 12.76 6.61
C SER A 170 -3.15 11.57 6.24
N MET A 171 -3.50 11.45 4.96
CA MET A 171 -4.12 10.27 4.39
C MET A 171 -3.22 9.75 3.27
N THR A 172 -2.57 8.61 3.49
CA THR A 172 -1.75 7.92 2.46
C THR A 172 -2.65 6.96 1.68
N ALA A 173 -2.56 6.97 0.35
CA ALA A 173 -3.26 6.01 -0.50
C ALA A 173 -2.30 4.96 -1.05
N LEU A 174 -2.74 3.70 -1.04
CA LEU A 174 -2.06 2.58 -1.68
C LEU A 174 -3.01 1.92 -2.69
N PRO A 175 -3.34 2.59 -3.82
CA PRO A 175 -4.22 1.98 -4.81
C PRO A 175 -3.55 0.71 -5.36
N ILE A 176 -4.34 -0.35 -5.53
CA ILE A 176 -3.91 -1.55 -6.25
C ILE A 176 -4.58 -1.54 -7.61
N VAL A 177 -3.78 -1.57 -8.69
CA VAL A 177 -4.28 -1.72 -10.06
C VAL A 177 -3.79 -3.04 -10.62
N GLU A 178 -4.65 -3.66 -11.40
CA GLU A 178 -4.29 -4.85 -12.13
C GLU A 178 -3.78 -4.50 -13.53
N THR A 179 -2.78 -5.25 -13.99
CA THR A 179 -2.39 -5.34 -15.40
C THR A 179 -2.84 -6.66 -16.03
N GLN A 180 -3.02 -6.63 -17.36
CA GLN A 180 -3.18 -7.86 -18.13
C GLN A 180 -1.80 -8.28 -18.64
N SER A 181 -1.24 -9.36 -18.09
CA SER A 181 0.11 -9.84 -18.45
C SER A 181 1.20 -8.77 -18.29
N GLY A 182 1.12 -7.95 -17.24
CA GLY A 182 2.05 -6.85 -17.03
C GLY A 182 1.92 -5.64 -17.97
N ASP A 183 0.89 -5.56 -18.84
CA ASP A 183 0.71 -4.43 -19.75
C ASP A 183 0.33 -3.12 -19.03
N VAL A 184 1.32 -2.27 -18.79
CA VAL A 184 1.16 -0.93 -18.21
C VAL A 184 0.64 0.12 -19.19
N SER A 185 0.57 -0.19 -20.49
CA SER A 185 0.09 0.70 -21.54
C SER A 185 -1.44 0.64 -21.74
N ALA A 186 -2.09 -0.30 -21.06
CA ALA A 186 -3.54 -0.39 -20.97
C ALA A 186 -4.15 0.87 -20.35
N TYR A 187 -5.42 1.13 -20.67
CA TYR A 187 -6.04 2.42 -20.38
C TYR A 187 -6.12 2.77 -18.89
N ILE A 188 -6.48 1.80 -18.04
CA ILE A 188 -6.59 2.02 -16.58
C ILE A 188 -5.21 2.18 -15.92
N PRO A 189 -4.22 1.28 -16.14
CA PRO A 189 -2.86 1.49 -15.66
C PRO A 189 -2.30 2.86 -16.03
N THR A 190 -2.41 3.29 -17.30
CA THR A 190 -1.90 4.58 -17.77
C THR A 190 -2.53 5.75 -17.00
N ASN A 191 -3.85 5.72 -16.81
CA ASN A 191 -4.57 6.75 -16.06
C ASN A 191 -4.06 6.83 -14.62
N VAL A 192 -4.00 5.69 -13.91
CA VAL A 192 -3.64 5.70 -12.49
C VAL A 192 -2.16 6.05 -12.29
N ILE A 193 -1.27 5.58 -13.17
CA ILE A 193 0.14 5.97 -13.18
C ILE A 193 0.27 7.49 -13.32
N SER A 194 -0.54 8.14 -14.15
CA SER A 194 -0.45 9.60 -14.30
C SER A 194 -0.89 10.36 -13.04
N ILE A 195 -1.79 9.78 -12.23
CA ILE A 195 -2.40 10.41 -11.04
C ILE A 195 -1.54 10.19 -9.78
N THR A 196 -0.98 8.99 -9.58
CA THR A 196 -0.25 8.68 -8.34
C THR A 196 1.12 9.34 -8.26
N ASP A 197 1.65 9.49 -7.05
CA ASP A 197 2.96 10.10 -6.82
C ASP A 197 4.12 9.12 -7.05
N GLY A 198 3.81 7.89 -7.43
CA GLY A 198 4.74 6.80 -7.67
C GLY A 198 4.01 5.51 -8.04
N GLN A 199 4.76 4.51 -8.45
CA GLN A 199 4.25 3.19 -8.78
C GLN A 199 5.24 2.07 -8.46
N ILE A 200 4.74 1.09 -7.71
CA ILE A 200 5.35 -0.20 -7.38
C ILE A 200 4.88 -1.23 -8.41
N PHE A 201 5.75 -1.59 -9.35
CA PHE A 201 5.46 -2.63 -10.34
C PHE A 201 5.92 -4.00 -9.85
N LEU A 202 4.98 -4.94 -9.76
CA LEU A 202 5.24 -6.34 -9.41
C LEU A 202 5.31 -7.19 -10.68
N SER A 203 6.44 -7.88 -10.90
CA SER A 203 6.65 -8.73 -12.08
C SER A 203 6.39 -10.20 -11.76
N ALA A 204 5.65 -10.88 -12.64
CA ALA A 204 5.46 -12.33 -12.57
C ALA A 204 6.77 -13.10 -12.79
N ASP A 205 7.66 -12.61 -13.66
CA ASP A 205 8.94 -13.26 -13.95
C ASP A 205 9.86 -13.25 -12.73
N LEU A 206 9.93 -12.11 -12.02
CA LEU A 206 10.68 -12.00 -10.76
C LEU A 206 10.09 -12.93 -9.68
N PHE A 207 8.77 -13.03 -9.62
CA PHE A 207 8.12 -13.94 -8.69
C PHE A 207 8.46 -15.41 -8.99
N ASN A 208 8.41 -15.80 -10.26
CA ASN A 208 8.69 -17.15 -10.73
C ASN A 208 10.17 -17.53 -10.60
N SER A 209 11.09 -16.55 -10.67
CA SER A 209 12.51 -16.75 -10.38
C SER A 209 12.85 -16.82 -8.89
N GLY A 210 11.85 -16.71 -8.01
CA GLY A 210 11.99 -16.84 -6.56
C GLY A 210 12.28 -15.52 -5.83
N ILE A 211 12.25 -14.38 -6.52
CA ILE A 211 12.46 -13.06 -5.91
C ILE A 211 11.16 -12.59 -5.27
N GLN A 212 11.19 -12.42 -3.94
CA GLN A 212 10.05 -11.96 -3.16
C GLN A 212 10.48 -10.89 -2.14
N PRO A 213 9.86 -9.69 -2.14
CA PRO A 213 8.78 -9.25 -3.02
C PRO A 213 9.27 -9.02 -4.47
N ALA A 214 8.43 -9.36 -5.45
CA ALA A 214 8.76 -9.38 -6.88
C ALA A 214 8.76 -7.99 -7.53
N ILE A 215 9.45 -7.03 -6.91
CA ILE A 215 9.46 -5.62 -7.32
C ILE A 215 10.43 -5.42 -8.49
N ASN A 216 9.92 -4.93 -9.61
CA ASN A 216 10.76 -4.55 -10.75
C ASN A 216 11.32 -3.14 -10.56
N VAL A 217 12.59 -3.05 -10.20
CA VAL A 217 13.27 -1.78 -9.88
C VAL A 217 13.42 -0.86 -11.11
N GLY A 218 13.43 -1.39 -12.33
CA GLY A 218 13.60 -0.62 -13.56
C GLY A 218 12.37 0.19 -13.97
N ILE A 219 11.16 -0.36 -13.77
CA ILE A 219 9.88 0.31 -14.07
C ILE A 219 9.37 1.08 -12.84
N PHE A 220 9.97 0.80 -11.68
CA PHE A 220 9.64 1.41 -10.39
C PHE A 220 9.98 2.91 -10.32
N VAL A 221 9.01 3.74 -9.92
CA VAL A 221 9.22 5.19 -9.73
C VAL A 221 8.54 5.69 -8.45
N SER A 222 9.25 6.53 -7.69
CA SER A 222 8.65 7.41 -6.68
C SER A 222 8.99 8.85 -7.05
N ARG A 223 7.98 9.70 -7.22
CA ARG A 223 8.14 11.13 -7.53
C ARG A 223 8.47 11.95 -6.28
N VAL A 224 8.19 11.41 -5.09
CA VAL A 224 8.55 12.03 -3.80
C VAL A 224 10.03 11.81 -3.46
N GLY A 225 10.57 10.65 -3.83
CA GLY A 225 11.98 10.31 -3.65
C GLY A 225 12.45 10.31 -2.19
N SER A 226 13.74 10.62 -1.97
CA SER A 226 14.39 10.53 -0.65
C SER A 226 13.84 11.46 0.44
N THR A 227 12.93 12.40 0.10
CA THR A 227 12.28 13.29 1.07
C THR A 227 11.36 12.53 2.02
N ALA A 228 10.84 11.38 1.60
CA ALA A 228 10.04 10.50 2.45
C ALA A 228 10.87 9.51 3.30
N GLN A 229 12.21 9.54 3.21
CA GLN A 229 13.11 8.72 4.02
C GLN A 229 13.58 9.44 5.28
N ILE A 230 13.89 8.66 6.33
CA ILE A 230 14.72 9.16 7.42
C ILE A 230 16.14 9.44 6.92
N LYS A 231 16.86 10.37 7.57
CA LYS A 231 18.21 10.77 7.15
C LYS A 231 19.17 9.59 7.08
N ALA A 232 19.11 8.68 8.06
CA ALA A 232 19.90 7.45 8.07
C ALA A 232 19.71 6.60 6.78
N MET A 233 18.45 6.33 6.41
CA MET A 233 18.14 5.55 5.21
C MET A 233 18.61 6.28 3.94
N LYS A 234 18.40 7.60 3.86
CA LYS A 234 18.86 8.41 2.74
C LYS A 234 20.39 8.35 2.56
N GLN A 235 21.15 8.40 3.66
CA GLN A 235 22.61 8.32 3.64
C GLN A 235 23.11 6.97 3.12
N VAL A 236 22.41 5.88 3.48
CA VAL A 236 22.87 4.52 3.21
C VAL A 236 22.31 3.94 1.90
N ALA A 237 21.07 4.26 1.54
CA ALA A 237 20.37 3.75 0.35
C ALA A 237 20.40 4.71 -0.85
N GLY A 238 20.99 5.90 -0.74
CA GLY A 238 20.96 6.91 -1.79
C GLY A 238 21.52 6.46 -3.15
N LYS A 239 22.46 5.52 -3.17
CA LYS A 239 23.03 4.92 -4.39
C LYS A 239 22.35 3.61 -4.81
N LEU A 240 21.64 2.96 -3.88
CA LEU A 240 21.12 1.59 -4.04
C LEU A 240 20.18 1.47 -5.24
N LYS A 241 19.29 2.45 -5.45
CA LYS A 241 18.34 2.42 -6.58
C LYS A 241 19.07 2.45 -7.93
N LEU A 242 20.09 3.29 -8.06
CA LEU A 242 20.86 3.41 -9.31
C LEU A 242 21.69 2.13 -9.54
N GLU A 243 22.31 1.60 -8.49
CA GLU A 243 23.09 0.37 -8.54
C GLU A 243 22.25 -0.85 -8.91
N LEU A 244 21.02 -0.95 -8.39
CA LEU A 244 20.10 -2.05 -8.74
C LEU A 244 19.52 -1.92 -10.16
N ALA A 245 19.29 -0.69 -10.63
CA ALA A 245 18.87 -0.45 -12.02
C ALA A 245 19.99 -0.86 -13.00
N GLN A 246 21.24 -0.46 -12.71
CA GLN A 246 22.42 -0.88 -13.47
C GLN A 246 22.60 -2.40 -13.41
N PHE A 247 22.45 -3.02 -12.23
CA PHE A 247 22.50 -4.47 -12.08
C PHE A 247 21.49 -5.18 -13.00
N THR A 248 20.25 -4.71 -13.06
CA THR A 248 19.20 -5.34 -13.90
C THR A 248 19.56 -5.24 -15.39
N GLU A 249 20.16 -4.13 -15.82
CA GLU A 249 20.66 -3.95 -17.18
C GLU A 249 21.85 -4.88 -17.49
N LEU A 250 22.81 -4.98 -16.56
CA LEU A 250 23.95 -5.90 -16.68
C LEU A 250 23.53 -7.38 -16.63
N GLU A 251 22.54 -7.76 -15.83
CA GLU A 251 22.02 -9.13 -15.76
C GLU A 251 21.40 -9.55 -17.09
N ALA A 252 20.61 -8.67 -17.72
CA ALA A 252 20.08 -8.91 -19.06
C ALA A 252 21.18 -9.05 -20.12
N PHE A 253 22.25 -8.25 -20.02
CA PHE A 253 23.39 -8.33 -20.94
C PHE A 253 24.24 -9.60 -20.71
N ALA A 254 24.41 -10.00 -19.46
CA ALA A 254 25.19 -11.16 -19.05
C ALA A 254 24.62 -12.48 -19.57
N GLN A 255 23.31 -12.56 -19.85
CA GLN A 255 22.70 -13.73 -20.48
C GLN A 255 23.22 -13.99 -21.91
N PHE A 256 23.82 -12.99 -22.56
CA PHE A 256 24.35 -13.08 -23.93
C PHE A 256 25.89 -13.16 -23.99
N ALA A 257 26.58 -13.02 -22.85
CA ALA A 257 28.04 -13.00 -22.79
C ALA A 257 28.58 -14.34 -22.27
N SER A 258 29.57 -14.92 -22.97
CA SER A 258 30.24 -16.16 -22.54
C SER A 258 31.26 -15.93 -21.43
N ASP A 259 31.89 -14.75 -21.41
CA ASP A 259 32.87 -14.34 -20.39
C ASP A 259 32.51 -12.96 -19.87
N LEU A 260 32.35 -12.85 -18.55
CA LEU A 260 32.06 -11.60 -17.84
C LEU A 260 33.31 -11.18 -17.08
N ASP A 261 33.62 -9.88 -17.11
CA ASP A 261 34.72 -9.35 -16.31
C ASP A 261 34.39 -9.42 -14.81
N LYS A 262 35.44 -9.44 -13.98
CA LYS A 262 35.32 -9.65 -12.53
C LYS A 262 34.50 -8.54 -11.84
N ALA A 263 34.49 -7.32 -12.37
CA ALA A 263 33.69 -6.23 -11.80
C ALA A 263 32.19 -6.47 -12.06
N THR A 264 31.83 -6.91 -13.26
CA THR A 264 30.46 -7.31 -13.62
C THR A 264 30.00 -8.52 -12.80
N GLN A 265 30.82 -9.56 -12.64
CA GLN A 265 30.48 -10.72 -11.80
C GLN A 265 30.20 -10.32 -10.34
N ASN A 266 31.00 -9.42 -9.78
CA ASN A 266 30.82 -8.93 -8.41
C ASN A 266 29.55 -8.07 -8.28
N GLN A 267 29.23 -7.25 -9.28
CA GLN A 267 27.96 -6.51 -9.31
C GLN A 267 26.76 -7.45 -9.38
N LEU A 268 26.87 -8.55 -10.15
CA LEU A 268 25.77 -9.51 -10.29
C LEU A 268 25.46 -10.24 -8.96
N ALA A 269 26.50 -10.58 -8.19
CA ALA A 269 26.32 -11.22 -6.90
C ALA A 269 25.61 -10.34 -5.86
N ARG A 270 25.69 -9.01 -5.97
CA ARG A 270 25.14 -8.05 -4.98
C ARG A 270 23.62 -7.89 -5.06
N GLY A 271 22.99 -8.07 -6.22
CA GLY A 271 21.58 -7.73 -6.47
C GLY A 271 20.51 -8.67 -5.85
N GLN A 272 20.86 -9.92 -5.54
CA GLN A 272 19.86 -10.99 -5.26
C GLN A 272 19.41 -11.15 -3.78
N ARG A 273 19.63 -10.16 -2.90
CA ARG A 273 19.84 -10.43 -1.45
C ARG A 273 18.95 -9.63 -0.46
N LEU A 274 17.61 -9.63 -0.53
CA LEU A 274 16.80 -8.83 0.42
C LEU A 274 15.46 -9.48 0.88
N HIS A 275 15.04 -9.22 2.14
CA HIS A 275 13.81 -9.72 2.82
C HIS A 275 13.25 -8.62 3.79
N PRO A 276 11.99 -8.68 4.26
CA PRO A 276 11.38 -7.67 5.16
C PRO A 276 12.10 -7.55 6.52
N LEU A 277 12.30 -6.31 7.00
CA LEU A 277 13.14 -5.94 8.16
C LEU A 277 12.68 -4.62 8.79
N THR A 278 12.99 -4.36 10.08
CA THR A 278 12.77 -3.03 10.69
C THR A 278 13.75 -2.00 10.12
N VAL A 279 13.48 -0.69 10.22
CA VAL A 279 14.33 0.33 9.56
C VAL A 279 15.79 0.29 10.03
N GLU A 280 16.04 0.00 11.30
CA GLU A 280 17.41 -0.17 11.82
C GLU A 280 18.10 -1.38 11.17
N GLU A 281 17.39 -2.49 11.07
CA GLU A 281 17.85 -3.72 10.42
C GLU A 281 18.03 -3.55 8.91
N GLN A 282 17.20 -2.71 8.28
CA GLN A 282 17.33 -2.34 6.88
C GLN A 282 18.59 -1.51 6.67
N VAL A 283 18.84 -0.49 7.51
CA VAL A 283 20.07 0.32 7.46
C VAL A 283 21.31 -0.57 7.58
N VAL A 284 21.32 -1.51 8.53
CA VAL A 284 22.40 -2.50 8.69
C VAL A 284 22.61 -3.31 7.42
N THR A 285 21.53 -3.89 6.89
CA THR A 285 21.59 -4.78 5.73
C THR A 285 22.07 -4.05 4.48
N ILE A 286 21.55 -2.84 4.25
CA ILE A 286 21.93 -2.02 3.09
C ILE A 286 23.37 -1.55 3.24
N TYR A 287 23.76 -1.01 4.41
CA TYR A 287 25.14 -0.56 4.63
C TYR A 287 26.15 -1.68 4.42
N THR A 288 25.83 -2.88 4.90
CA THR A 288 26.70 -4.06 4.74
C THR A 288 26.84 -4.44 3.26
N GLY A 289 25.75 -4.37 2.50
CA GLY A 289 25.75 -4.67 1.06
C GLY A 289 26.43 -3.59 0.21
N THR A 290 26.10 -2.31 0.40
CA THR A 290 26.60 -1.20 -0.43
C THR A 290 28.09 -0.94 -0.24
N ASN A 291 28.65 -1.24 0.94
CA ASN A 291 30.08 -1.14 1.19
C ASN A 291 30.87 -2.42 0.84
N GLY A 292 30.24 -3.42 0.23
CA GLY A 292 30.92 -4.62 -0.27
C GLY A 292 31.33 -5.64 0.80
N TYR A 293 30.87 -5.51 2.05
CA TYR A 293 31.19 -6.45 3.12
C TYR A 293 30.56 -7.85 2.92
N LEU A 294 29.62 -7.98 1.98
CA LEU A 294 29.01 -9.26 1.59
C LEU A 294 29.67 -9.90 0.35
N ASP A 295 30.70 -9.29 -0.21
CA ASP A 295 31.32 -9.78 -1.45
C ASP A 295 32.19 -11.03 -1.22
N SER A 296 32.70 -11.21 0.00
CA SER A 296 33.49 -12.38 0.39
C SER A 296 32.66 -13.63 0.69
N LEU A 297 31.33 -13.49 0.79
CA LEU A 297 30.42 -14.58 1.15
C LEU A 297 29.73 -15.17 -0.07
N GLU A 298 29.52 -16.48 -0.07
CA GLU A 298 28.72 -17.14 -1.10
C GLU A 298 27.25 -16.72 -1.02
N ILE A 299 26.56 -16.70 -2.17
CA ILE A 299 25.16 -16.22 -2.26
C ILE A 299 24.23 -16.97 -1.29
N GLY A 300 24.41 -18.29 -1.13
CA GLY A 300 23.62 -19.11 -0.21
C GLY A 300 23.86 -18.77 1.28
N GLN A 301 25.05 -18.28 1.63
CA GLN A 301 25.44 -17.96 3.01
C GLN A 301 24.92 -16.59 3.47
N VAL A 302 24.74 -15.64 2.54
CA VAL A 302 24.39 -14.25 2.87
C VAL A 302 23.12 -14.13 3.70
N LYS A 303 22.08 -14.92 3.38
CA LYS A 303 20.82 -14.86 4.14
C LYS A 303 21.03 -15.25 5.60
N LYS A 304 21.82 -16.30 5.85
CA LYS A 304 22.16 -16.78 7.19
C LYS A 304 23.06 -15.76 7.92
N PHE A 305 24.09 -15.25 7.24
CA PHE A 305 24.99 -14.24 7.78
C PHE A 305 24.24 -12.97 8.22
N LEU A 306 23.43 -12.38 7.34
CA LEU A 306 22.68 -11.16 7.65
C LEU A 306 21.69 -11.37 8.81
N ALA A 307 21.06 -12.54 8.91
CA ALA A 307 20.19 -12.87 10.04
C ALA A 307 20.96 -12.94 11.36
N GLN A 308 22.15 -13.53 11.35
CA GLN A 308 23.02 -13.58 12.52
C GLN A 308 23.60 -12.22 12.88
N LEU A 309 24.04 -11.42 11.90
CA LEU A 309 24.54 -10.05 12.11
C LEU A 309 23.50 -9.16 12.79
N ARG A 310 22.23 -9.21 12.33
CA ARG A 310 21.13 -8.48 12.98
C ARG A 310 20.90 -8.93 14.42
N SER A 311 20.95 -10.25 14.66
CA SER A 311 20.79 -10.81 16.00
C SER A 311 21.97 -10.45 16.92
N TYR A 312 23.17 -10.39 16.35
CA TYR A 312 24.40 -9.99 17.02
C TYR A 312 24.34 -8.53 17.46
N LEU A 313 23.97 -7.62 16.56
CA LEU A 313 23.77 -6.20 16.86
C LEU A 313 22.74 -5.97 17.95
N LYS A 314 21.58 -6.66 17.88
CA LYS A 314 20.55 -6.59 18.93
C LYS A 314 21.07 -6.96 20.31
N SER A 315 21.93 -7.98 20.38
CA SER A 315 22.36 -8.55 21.66
C SER A 315 23.61 -7.86 22.24
N ASN A 316 24.57 -7.49 21.37
CA ASN A 316 25.91 -7.06 21.79
C ASN A 316 26.13 -5.56 21.63
N LYS A 317 25.43 -4.90 20.69
CA LYS A 317 25.55 -3.46 20.44
C LYS A 317 24.17 -2.78 20.33
N PRO A 318 23.31 -2.88 21.37
CA PRO A 318 21.95 -2.29 21.35
C PRO A 318 21.95 -0.77 21.18
N GLN A 319 23.05 -0.11 21.59
CA GLN A 319 23.30 1.32 21.39
C GLN A 319 23.12 1.76 19.93
N PHE A 320 23.47 0.90 18.97
CA PHE A 320 23.26 1.18 17.55
C PHE A 320 21.77 1.42 17.23
N GLN A 321 20.88 0.57 17.75
CA GLN A 321 19.44 0.70 17.52
C GLN A 321 18.87 1.94 18.20
N GLU A 322 19.36 2.27 19.39
CA GLU A 322 18.96 3.46 20.13
C GLU A 322 19.36 4.75 19.38
N ILE A 323 20.58 4.81 18.84
CA ILE A 323 21.04 5.95 18.04
C ILE A 323 20.18 6.12 16.79
N ILE A 324 19.93 5.06 16.03
CA ILE A 324 19.16 5.16 14.78
C ILE A 324 17.70 5.51 15.05
N SER A 325 17.05 4.91 16.05
CA SER A 325 15.65 5.17 16.37
C SER A 325 15.41 6.58 16.93
N SER A 326 16.31 7.08 17.78
CA SER A 326 16.21 8.41 18.40
C SER A 326 16.60 9.54 17.44
N THR A 327 17.79 9.44 16.85
CA THR A 327 18.36 10.52 16.02
C THR A 327 17.87 10.48 14.58
N LYS A 328 17.34 9.32 14.14
CA LYS A 328 16.92 9.06 12.74
C LYS A 328 18.04 9.32 11.71
N THR A 329 19.28 9.34 12.16
CA THR A 329 20.47 9.73 11.39
C THR A 329 21.56 8.68 11.57
N PHE A 330 22.30 8.36 10.51
CA PHE A 330 23.42 7.42 10.57
C PHE A 330 24.67 8.23 10.95
N THR A 331 24.96 8.31 12.25
CA THR A 331 26.08 9.09 12.80
C THR A 331 27.40 8.34 12.66
N GLU A 332 28.52 9.05 12.81
CA GLU A 332 29.85 8.41 12.81
C GLU A 332 29.99 7.35 13.91
N GLU A 333 29.42 7.61 15.09
CA GLU A 333 29.37 6.63 16.19
C GLU A 333 28.59 5.36 15.79
N ALA A 334 27.42 5.51 15.17
CA ALA A 334 26.65 4.37 14.67
C ALA A 334 27.40 3.61 13.56
N GLU A 335 28.14 4.31 12.70
CA GLU A 335 28.96 3.72 11.66
C GLU A 335 30.11 2.88 12.24
N VAL A 336 30.82 3.40 13.25
CA VAL A 336 31.90 2.67 13.93
C VAL A 336 31.35 1.40 14.60
N LEU A 337 30.26 1.52 15.36
CA LEU A 337 29.63 0.37 16.01
C LEU A 337 29.23 -0.71 15.00
N LEU A 338 28.69 -0.30 13.85
CA LEU A 338 28.29 -1.22 12.79
C LEU A 338 29.49 -1.87 12.11
N LYS A 339 30.56 -1.13 11.78
CA LYS A 339 31.78 -1.69 11.18
C LYS A 339 32.42 -2.75 12.07
N GLU A 340 32.56 -2.44 13.36
CA GLU A 340 33.09 -3.39 14.32
C GLU A 340 32.19 -4.64 14.44
N ALA A 341 30.86 -4.46 14.49
CA ALA A 341 29.92 -5.58 14.54
C ALA A 341 30.00 -6.48 13.30
N ILE A 342 30.16 -5.88 12.11
CA ILE A 342 30.35 -6.60 10.86
C ILE A 342 31.64 -7.42 10.91
N GLN A 343 32.74 -6.82 11.36
CA GLN A 343 34.04 -7.52 11.45
C GLN A 343 33.97 -8.69 12.45
N GLU A 344 33.51 -8.45 13.67
CA GLU A 344 33.37 -9.47 14.72
C GLU A 344 32.44 -10.61 14.27
N GLN A 345 31.33 -10.30 13.60
CA GLN A 345 30.40 -11.32 13.12
C GLN A 345 30.95 -12.09 11.91
N THR A 346 31.74 -11.44 11.05
CA THR A 346 32.39 -12.09 9.90
C THR A 346 33.38 -13.15 10.37
N GLU A 347 34.21 -12.82 11.36
CA GLU A 347 35.14 -13.77 11.97
C GLU A 347 34.39 -14.97 12.59
N ARG A 348 33.31 -14.71 13.35
CA ARG A 348 32.46 -15.77 13.92
C ARG A 348 31.81 -16.64 12.87
N PHE A 349 31.34 -16.06 11.76
CA PHE A 349 30.67 -16.79 10.69
C PHE A 349 31.62 -17.71 9.93
N ILE A 350 32.83 -17.24 9.63
CA ILE A 350 33.87 -18.03 8.95
C ILE A 350 34.28 -19.22 9.82
N LEU A 351 34.43 -19.02 11.14
CA LEU A 351 34.74 -20.11 12.07
C LEU A 351 33.63 -21.16 12.12
N GLN A 352 32.36 -20.75 12.03
CA GLN A 352 31.22 -21.68 12.01
C GLN A 352 31.09 -22.50 10.73
N GLU A 353 31.53 -21.99 9.59
CA GLU A 353 31.47 -22.72 8.30
C GLU A 353 32.68 -23.64 8.09
N GLN A 354 33.75 -23.49 8.89
CA GLN A 354 34.92 -24.38 8.89
C GLN A 354 34.76 -25.61 9.80
N THR A 355 33.68 -25.67 10.59
CA THR A 355 33.35 -26.79 11.50
C THR A 355 32.19 -27.59 10.95
#